data_AF-A0A9W7TJU6-F1
#
_entry.id   AF-A0A9W7TJU6-F1
#
_cell.length_a   1.000
_cell.length_b   1.000
_cell.length_c   1.000
_cell.angle_alpha   90.00
_cell.angle_beta   90.00
_cell.angle_gamma   90.00
#
_symmetry.space_group_name_H-M   'P 1'
#
loop_
_entity.id
_entity.type
_entity.pdbx_description
1 polymer ?
#
loop_
_entity_poly.entity_id
_entity_poly.type
_entity_poly.pdbx_seq_one_letter_code
_entity_poly.pdbx_strand_id
1 'polypeptide(L)' 'MGCSVTSQGVIHLTRLQDLNSLDLRHISELNNETVMEVVRKCRNLTSLNLCLNWTINDRYCNT' A
#
# COMPACT_ATOMS: atom_id res chain seq x y z
N MET A 1 -16.46 11.78 -11.71
CA MET A 1 -15.67 11.91 -10.46
C MET A 1 -15.35 10.50 -10.00
N GLY A 2 -14.07 10.12 -9.93
CA GLY A 2 -13.67 8.81 -9.40
C GLY A 2 -13.80 8.78 -7.88
N CYS A 3 -13.98 7.60 -7.30
CA CYS A 3 -13.96 7.42 -5.85
C CYS A 3 -12.52 7.53 -5.31
N SER A 4 -12.38 7.98 -4.05
CA SER A 4 -11.10 7.93 -3.34
C SER A 4 -10.67 6.47 -3.14
N VAL A 5 -9.37 6.21 -3.33
CA VAL A 5 -8.77 4.93 -2.97
C VAL A 5 -8.58 4.91 -1.45
N THR A 6 -9.13 3.89 -0.79
CA THR A 6 -9.03 3.69 0.66
C THR A 6 -8.11 2.53 1.01
N SER A 7 -7.62 2.51 2.25
CA SER A 7 -6.85 1.40 2.82
C SER A 7 -7.51 0.03 2.59
N GLN A 8 -8.83 -0.06 2.78
CA GLN A 8 -9.57 -1.32 2.57
C GLN A 8 -9.55 -1.77 1.11
N GLY A 9 -9.69 -0.83 0.17
CA GLY A 9 -9.58 -1.12 -1.26
C GLY A 9 -8.20 -1.69 -1.61
N VAL A 10 -7.13 -1.10 -1.06
CA VAL A 10 -5.75 -1.59 -1.27
C VAL A 10 -5.53 -2.96 -0.64
N ILE A 11 -6.03 -3.21 0.57
CA ILE A 11 -5.94 -4.52 1.23
C ILE A 11 -6.61 -5.61 0.39
N HIS A 12 -7.70 -5.31 -0.32
CA HIS A 12 -8.31 -6.29 -1.23
C HIS A 12 -7.41 -6.66 -2.41
N LEU A 13 -6.56 -5.75 -2.88
CA LEU A 13 -5.58 -6.04 -3.94
C LEU A 13 -4.52 -7.04 -3.49
N THR A 14 -4.25 -7.17 -2.19
CA THR A 14 -3.24 -8.12 -1.69
C THR A 14 -3.66 -9.58 -1.84
N ARG A 15 -4.88 -9.85 -2.32
CA ARG A 15 -5.35 -11.20 -2.68
C ARG A 15 -4.88 -11.63 -4.07
N LEU A 16 -4.36 -10.70 -4.87
CA LEU A 16 -3.84 -10.97 -6.21
C LEU A 16 -2.43 -11.59 -6.07
N GLN A 17 -2.29 -12.86 -6.46
CA GLN A 17 -1.02 -13.58 -6.29
C GLN A 17 0.07 -13.11 -7.25
N ASP A 18 -0.31 -12.61 -8.43
CA ASP A 18 0.64 -12.17 -9.47
C ASP A 18 0.85 -10.64 -9.48
N LEU A 19 0.51 -9.96 -8.37
CA LEU A 19 0.70 -8.52 -8.27
C LEU A 19 2.19 -8.19 -8.18
N ASN A 20 2.76 -7.78 -9.31
CA ASN A 20 4.18 -7.45 -9.43
C ASN A 20 4.49 -5.97 -9.17
N SER A 21 3.56 -5.07 -9.46
CA SER A 21 3.74 -3.62 -9.29
C SER A 21 2.48 -2.98 -8.72
N LEU A 22 2.66 -2.08 -7.76
CA LEU A 22 1.57 -1.33 -7.14
C LEU A 22 1.97 0.14 -6.95
N ASP A 23 1.21 1.05 -7.55
CA ASP A 23 1.40 2.49 -7.44
C ASP A 23 0.31 3.10 -6.56
N LEU A 24 0.70 3.62 -5.40
CA LEU A 24 -0.17 4.25 -4.41
C LEU A 24 0.26 5.68 -4.12
N ARG A 25 0.87 6.38 -5.09
CA ARG A 25 1.33 7.76 -4.90
C ARG A 25 0.20 8.72 -4.59
N HIS A 26 0.48 9.67 -3.69
CA HIS A 26 -0.40 10.81 -3.41
C HIS A 26 -1.82 10.37 -2.95
N ILE A 27 -1.90 9.33 -2.10
CA ILE A 27 -3.15 8.84 -1.51
C ILE A 27 -3.14 9.13 0.00
N SER A 28 -3.62 10.33 0.37
CA SER A 28 -3.62 10.81 1.76
C SER A 28 -4.40 9.95 2.76
N GLU A 29 -5.31 9.10 2.28
CA GLU A 29 -6.12 8.21 3.12
C GLU A 29 -5.41 6.90 3.51
N LEU A 30 -4.18 6.65 3.03
CA LEU A 30 -3.43 5.45 3.39
C LEU A 30 -2.71 5.60 4.74
N ASN A 31 -2.60 4.47 5.44
CA ASN A 31 -1.90 4.36 6.72
C ASN A 31 -0.78 3.29 6.66
N ASN A 32 0.08 3.27 7.68
CA ASN A 32 1.19 2.32 7.78
C ASN A 32 0.74 0.86 7.75
N GLU A 33 -0.42 0.54 8.35
CA GLU A 33 -0.96 -0.82 8.36
C GLU A 33 -1.23 -1.34 6.94
N THR A 34 -1.74 -0.48 6.06
CA THR A 34 -2.01 -0.85 4.66
C THR A 34 -0.72 -1.23 3.94
N VAL A 35 0.34 -0.44 4.14
CA VAL A 35 1.67 -0.73 3.55
C VAL A 35 2.21 -2.05 4.07
N MET A 36 2.14 -2.27 5.39
CA MET A 36 2.59 -3.52 6.00
C MET A 36 1.83 -4.74 5.46
N GLU A 37 0.52 -4.62 5.29
CA GLU A 37 -0.29 -5.70 4.73
C GLU A 37 0.10 -6.02 3.27
N VAL A 38 0.31 -4.99 2.45
CA VAL A 38 0.81 -5.12 1.07
C VAL A 38 2.15 -5.85 1.06
N VAL A 39 3.12 -5.41 1.86
CA VAL A 39 4.46 -6.03 1.90
C VAL A 39 4.41 -7.48 2.40
N ARG A 40 3.54 -7.80 3.37
CA ARG A 40 3.43 -9.16 3.93
C ARG A 40 2.78 -10.15 2.97
N LYS A 41 1.77 -9.71 2.20
CA LYS A 41 0.93 -10.59 1.38
C LYS A 41 1.34 -10.63 -0.09
N CYS A 42 1.78 -9.52 -0.67
CA CYS A 42 2.15 -9.46 -2.08
C CYS A 42 3.59 -9.98 -2.29
N ARG A 43 3.77 -11.30 -2.19
CA ARG A 43 5.09 -11.97 -2.24
C ARG A 43 5.84 -11.79 -3.57
N ASN A 44 5.11 -11.54 -4.67
CA ASN A 44 5.67 -11.33 -6.00
C ASN A 44 5.87 -9.85 -6.33
N LEU A 45 5.62 -8.94 -5.39
CA LEU A 45 5.74 -7.50 -5.62
C LEU A 45 7.21 -7.10 -5.73
N THR A 46 7.59 -6.55 -6.89
CA THR A 46 8.94 -6.04 -7.15
C THR A 46 8.99 -4.51 -7.12
N SER A 47 7.84 -3.85 -7.23
CA SER A 47 7.74 -2.39 -7.22
C SER A 47 6.55 -1.92 -6.38
N LEU A 48 6.82 -1.05 -5.41
CA LEU A 48 5.82 -0.38 -4.59
C LEU A 48 6.12 1.12 -4.54
N ASN A 49 5.21 1.93 -5.08
CA ASN A 49 5.38 3.37 -5.10
C ASN A 49 4.51 4.06 -4.05
N LEU A 50 5.15 4.69 -3.06
CA LEU A 50 4.51 5.40 -1.96
C LEU A 50 4.84 6.90 -1.94
N CYS A 51 5.43 7.45 -3.01
CA CYS A 51 5.79 8.87 -3.02
C CYS A 51 4.58 9.77 -2.74
N LEU A 52 4.85 10.91 -2.07
CA LEU A 52 3.85 11.92 -1.73
C LEU A 52 2.73 11.43 -0.78
N ASN A 53 2.93 10.32 -0.07
CA ASN A 53 2.08 9.93 1.06
C ASN A 53 2.70 10.46 2.35
N TRP A 54 2.14 11.52 2.92
CA TRP A 54 2.69 12.19 4.11
C TRP A 54 2.27 11.54 5.43
N THR A 55 1.27 10.66 5.39
CA THR A 55 0.75 9.92 6.55
C THR A 55 1.56 8.66 6.86
N ILE A 56 2.33 8.15 5.90
CA ILE A 56 3.17 6.96 6.03
C ILE A 56 4.52 7.36 6.65
N ASN A 57 4.96 6.64 7.68
CA ASN A 57 6.22 6.89 8.37
C ASN A 57 6.81 5.61 8.96
N ASP A 58 8.12 5.63 9.25
CA ASP A 58 8.92 4.47 9.66
C ASP A 58 8.65 3.97 11.10
N ARG A 59 7.50 4.32 11.70
CA ARG A 59 7.16 3.96 13.08
C ARG A 59 7.11 2.44 13.34
N TYR A 60 7.03 1.62 12.29
CA TYR A 60 6.95 0.16 12.38
C TYR A 60 8.21 -0.57 11.87
N CYS A 61 9.29 0.13 11.52
CA CYS A 61 10.54 -0.51 11.07
C CYS A 61 11.39 -1.09 12.23
N ASN A 62 10.99 -0.92 13.49
CA ASN A 62 11.80 -1.25 14.68
C ASN A 62 11.19 -2.32 15.63
N THR A 63 10.24 -3.14 15.17
CA THR A 63 9.67 -4.26 15.95
C THR A 63 9.71 -5.54 15.17
#